data_AF-A0A2J8RF41-F1
#
_entry.id   AF-A0A2J8RF41-F1
#
_cell.length_a   1.000
_cell.length_b   1.000
_cell.length_c   1.000
_cell.angle_alpha   90.00
_cell.angle_beta   90.00
_cell.angle_gamma   90.00
#
_symmetry.space_group_name_H-M   'P 1'
#
loop_
_entity.id
_entity.type
_entity.pdbx_description
1 polymer ?
#
loop_
_entity_poly.entity_id
_entity_poly.type
_entity_poly.pdbx_seq_one_letter_code
_entity_poly.pdbx_strand_id
1 'polypeptide(L)'
;MGELFRSEEMTLAQLFLQSEAAYCCVSELGELGKVQFRDLNPDVNVFQRKFVNEVRRCEEMDRKLRFVEKEIRKANIPIMDTGENPEVPFPRDMIDLEANFEKIENELKEINTNQEALKRNFLELTELKFILRKTQQFFDEMADPDLLEESSSLLEPSEMGRGTPLRLGFVAGVINRERIPTFERMLWRVCRGNVFLRQAEIENPLEDPVTGDYVHKSVFIIFFQGDQLKNRVKKICEGFRASLYPCPETPQERKEMASGVNTRIDDLQMVLNQTEDHRQRVLQAAAKNIRVWFIKVRKMKAIYHTLNLCNIDVTQKCLIAEVWCPVTDLDSIQFALRRGT
;
A
#
# COMPACT_ATOMS: atom_id res chain seq x y z
N MET A 1 -39.09 11.73 -38.70
CA MET A 1 -39.84 12.75 -37.94
C MET A 1 -41.15 12.16 -37.36
N GLY A 2 -41.04 11.21 -36.43
CA GLY A 2 -42.22 10.56 -35.79
C GLY A 2 -42.01 10.05 -34.36
N GLU A 3 -40.77 10.04 -33.85
CA GLU A 3 -40.39 9.40 -32.58
C GLU A 3 -40.81 10.14 -31.29
N LEU A 4 -41.28 11.39 -31.40
CA LEU A 4 -41.61 12.20 -30.21
C LEU A 4 -43.02 11.96 -29.64
N PHE A 5 -43.95 11.40 -30.43
CA PHE A 5 -45.36 11.29 -30.03
C PHE A 5 -45.81 9.85 -29.70
N ARG A 6 -45.10 8.83 -30.21
CA ARG A 6 -45.32 7.41 -29.93
C ARG A 6 -43.99 6.66 -29.93
N SER A 7 -43.95 5.54 -29.22
CA SER A 7 -42.82 4.61 -29.26
C SER A 7 -42.54 4.17 -30.70
N GLU A 8 -41.28 3.99 -31.02
CA GLU A 8 -40.83 3.49 -32.31
C GLU A 8 -41.32 2.05 -32.55
N GLU A 9 -41.51 1.69 -33.82
CA GLU A 9 -41.89 0.34 -34.20
C GLU A 9 -40.69 -0.61 -34.04
N MET A 10 -40.86 -1.63 -33.19
CA MET A 10 -39.81 -2.57 -32.82
C MET A 10 -40.07 -3.94 -33.44
N THR A 11 -39.00 -4.61 -33.87
CA THR A 11 -39.04 -6.00 -34.35
C THR A 11 -38.23 -6.91 -33.44
N LEU A 12 -38.72 -8.15 -33.27
CA LEU A 12 -37.95 -9.22 -32.64
C LEU A 12 -37.25 -10.01 -33.74
N ALA A 13 -35.92 -9.98 -33.73
CA ALA A 13 -35.08 -10.72 -34.66
C ALA A 13 -34.34 -11.86 -33.95
N GLN A 14 -34.16 -12.97 -34.65
CA GLN A 14 -33.34 -14.09 -34.19
C GLN A 14 -32.02 -14.09 -34.95
N LEU A 15 -30.91 -14.11 -34.23
CA LEU A 15 -29.57 -14.12 -34.78
C LEU A 15 -28.95 -15.52 -34.61
N PHE A 16 -28.40 -16.04 -35.69
CA PHE A 16 -27.60 -17.27 -35.69
C PHE A 16 -26.13 -16.89 -35.88
N LEU A 17 -25.36 -16.94 -34.81
CA LEU A 17 -23.96 -16.53 -34.79
C LEU A 17 -23.06 -17.76 -34.75
N GLN A 18 -22.09 -17.86 -35.65
CA GLN A 18 -21.08 -18.91 -35.56
C GLN A 18 -20.20 -18.68 -34.33
N SER A 19 -19.83 -19.75 -33.61
CA SER A 19 -19.09 -19.64 -32.35
C SER A 19 -17.79 -18.82 -32.44
N GLU A 20 -17.11 -18.86 -33.58
CA GLU A 20 -15.84 -18.14 -33.81
C GLU A 20 -16.03 -16.64 -34.05
N ALA A 21 -17.13 -16.25 -34.71
CA ALA A 21 -17.44 -14.85 -35.03
C ALA A 21 -18.33 -14.17 -33.97
N ALA A 22 -18.92 -14.94 -33.05
CA ALA A 22 -19.89 -14.43 -32.08
C ALA A 22 -19.36 -13.25 -31.25
N TYR A 23 -18.08 -13.28 -30.85
CA TYR A 23 -17.47 -12.19 -30.10
C TYR A 23 -17.39 -10.90 -30.93
N CYS A 24 -16.89 -10.98 -32.17
CA CYS A 24 -16.77 -9.83 -33.07
C CYS A 24 -18.15 -9.28 -33.47
N CYS A 25 -19.11 -10.15 -33.73
CA CYS A 25 -20.49 -9.75 -34.02
C CYS A 25 -21.12 -8.98 -32.84
N VAL A 26 -21.01 -9.49 -31.61
CA VAL A 26 -21.55 -8.80 -30.43
C VAL A 26 -20.80 -7.49 -30.15
N SER A 27 -19.50 -7.43 -30.46
CA SER A 27 -18.72 -6.19 -30.40
C SER A 27 -19.27 -5.11 -31.33
N GLU A 28 -19.44 -5.42 -32.62
CA GLU A 28 -19.98 -4.48 -33.63
C GLU A 28 -21.42 -4.04 -33.29
N LEU A 29 -22.26 -4.97 -32.80
CA LEU A 29 -23.60 -4.64 -32.32
C LEU A 29 -23.58 -3.72 -31.09
N GLY A 30 -22.59 -3.89 -30.21
CA GLY A 30 -22.38 -3.06 -29.03
C GLY A 30 -21.98 -1.64 -29.38
N GLU A 31 -21.08 -1.45 -30.36
CA GLU A 31 -20.70 -0.12 -30.87
C GLU A 31 -21.86 0.56 -31.60
N LEU A 32 -22.71 -0.21 -32.28
CA LEU A 32 -23.93 0.33 -32.90
C LEU A 32 -24.94 0.83 -31.86
N GLY A 33 -25.09 0.13 -30.73
CA GLY A 33 -25.91 0.57 -29.59
C GLY A 33 -27.43 0.58 -29.81
N LYS A 34 -27.92 -0.10 -30.86
CA LYS A 34 -29.33 -0.10 -31.30
C LYS A 34 -30.07 -1.42 -31.07
N VAL A 35 -29.43 -2.36 -30.39
CA VAL A 35 -29.90 -3.74 -30.25
C VAL A 35 -30.00 -4.09 -28.78
N GLN A 36 -31.15 -4.62 -28.36
CA GLN A 36 -31.38 -5.09 -27.01
C GLN A 36 -31.51 -6.61 -26.99
N PHE A 37 -30.60 -7.30 -26.30
CA PHE A 37 -30.62 -8.75 -26.15
C PHE A 37 -31.65 -9.20 -25.13
N ARG A 38 -32.35 -10.29 -25.44
CA ARG A 38 -33.24 -11.01 -24.51
C ARG A 38 -32.48 -12.16 -23.86
N ASP A 39 -32.69 -12.37 -22.56
CA ASP A 39 -32.13 -13.52 -21.86
C ASP A 39 -32.89 -14.79 -22.28
N LEU A 40 -32.22 -15.69 -22.99
CA LEU A 40 -32.74 -17.00 -23.37
C LEU A 40 -32.47 -18.07 -22.30
N ASN A 41 -31.68 -17.75 -21.28
CA ASN A 41 -31.28 -18.66 -20.21
C ASN A 41 -31.68 -18.13 -18.81
N PRO A 42 -32.95 -17.77 -18.56
CA PRO A 42 -33.39 -17.25 -17.26
C PRO A 42 -33.32 -18.31 -16.15
N ASP A 43 -33.54 -19.57 -16.49
CA ASP A 43 -33.59 -20.69 -15.54
C ASP A 43 -32.20 -21.27 -15.22
N VAL A 44 -31.16 -20.84 -15.95
CA VAL A 44 -29.79 -21.31 -15.75
C VAL A 44 -29.09 -20.39 -14.76
N ASN A 45 -28.59 -21.00 -13.66
CA ASN A 45 -27.81 -20.27 -12.66
C ASN A 45 -26.60 -19.59 -13.32
N VAL A 46 -26.32 -18.36 -12.89
CA VAL A 46 -25.22 -17.52 -13.40
C VAL A 46 -23.89 -18.26 -13.44
N PHE A 47 -23.61 -19.14 -12.47
CA PHE A 47 -22.34 -19.90 -12.40
C PHE A 47 -22.24 -21.07 -13.40
N GLN A 48 -23.34 -21.52 -13.96
CA GLN A 48 -23.38 -22.62 -14.93
C GLN A 48 -23.38 -22.14 -16.37
N ARG A 49 -23.44 -20.81 -16.60
CA ARG A 49 -23.37 -20.23 -17.93
C ARG A 49 -21.99 -20.46 -18.56
N LYS A 50 -21.94 -20.48 -19.90
CA LYS A 50 -20.74 -20.91 -20.63
C LYS A 50 -19.53 -20.01 -20.44
N PHE A 51 -19.74 -18.68 -20.47
CA PHE A 51 -18.66 -17.68 -20.47
C PHE A 51 -18.39 -17.09 -19.09
N VAL A 52 -18.69 -17.82 -18.01
CA VAL A 52 -18.52 -17.33 -16.62
C VAL A 52 -17.05 -17.14 -16.28
N ASN A 53 -16.18 -18.00 -16.78
CA ASN A 53 -14.75 -17.92 -16.50
C ASN A 53 -14.13 -16.67 -17.12
N GLU A 54 -14.54 -16.34 -18.34
CA GLU A 54 -14.12 -15.13 -19.06
C GLU A 54 -14.63 -13.86 -18.36
N VAL A 55 -15.88 -13.86 -17.90
CA VAL A 55 -16.41 -12.74 -17.10
C VAL A 55 -15.61 -12.58 -15.79
N ARG A 56 -15.31 -13.67 -15.08
CA ARG A 56 -14.50 -13.64 -13.85
C ARG A 56 -13.09 -13.12 -14.10
N ARG A 57 -12.47 -13.53 -15.21
CA ARG A 57 -11.17 -13.03 -15.64
C ARG A 57 -11.20 -11.51 -15.89
N CYS A 58 -12.23 -10.99 -16.56
CA CYS A 58 -12.43 -9.55 -16.71
C CYS A 58 -12.67 -8.84 -15.37
N GLU A 59 -13.40 -9.45 -14.44
CA GLU A 59 -13.60 -8.90 -13.10
C GLU A 59 -12.30 -8.81 -12.30
N GLU A 60 -11.44 -9.82 -12.43
CA GLU A 60 -10.12 -9.81 -11.81
C GLU A 60 -9.22 -8.73 -12.40
N MET A 61 -9.23 -8.53 -13.73
CA MET A 61 -8.56 -7.39 -14.36
C MET A 61 -9.09 -6.04 -13.85
N ASP A 62 -10.42 -5.88 -13.74
CA ASP A 62 -11.03 -4.65 -13.18
C ASP A 62 -10.59 -4.43 -11.73
N ARG A 63 -10.48 -5.49 -10.91
CA ARG A 63 -9.95 -5.43 -9.54
C ARG A 63 -8.50 -4.93 -9.53
N LYS A 64 -7.65 -5.48 -10.39
CA LYS A 64 -6.23 -5.07 -10.52
C LYS A 64 -6.13 -3.59 -10.94
N LEU A 65 -6.91 -3.16 -11.94
CA LEU A 65 -6.93 -1.76 -12.38
C LEU A 65 -7.42 -0.80 -11.29
N ARG A 66 -8.42 -1.18 -10.48
CA ARG A 66 -8.87 -0.37 -9.33
C ARG A 66 -7.80 -0.20 -8.27
N PHE A 67 -6.98 -1.22 -8.01
CA PHE A 67 -5.83 -1.11 -7.12
C PHE A 67 -4.83 -0.08 -7.66
N VAL A 68 -4.46 -0.18 -8.94
CA VAL A 68 -3.56 0.77 -9.61
C VAL A 68 -4.14 2.20 -9.57
N GLU A 69 -5.42 2.37 -9.87
CA GLU A 69 -6.09 3.67 -9.80
C GLU A 69 -6.05 4.28 -8.39
N LYS A 70 -6.26 3.46 -7.35
CA LYS A 70 -6.17 3.90 -5.97
C LYS A 70 -4.76 4.40 -5.62
N GLU A 71 -3.72 3.70 -6.07
CA GLU A 71 -2.33 4.11 -5.86
C GLU A 71 -1.99 5.41 -6.63
N ILE A 72 -2.48 5.55 -7.87
CA ILE A 72 -2.32 6.79 -8.67
C ILE A 72 -2.97 7.99 -7.94
N ARG A 73 -4.20 7.81 -7.43
CA ARG A 73 -4.91 8.85 -6.67
C ARG A 73 -4.19 9.19 -5.36
N LYS A 74 -3.67 8.18 -4.65
CA LYS A 74 -2.87 8.38 -3.42
C LYS A 74 -1.59 9.18 -3.69
N ALA A 75 -1.01 9.03 -4.88
CA ALA A 75 0.14 9.80 -5.33
C ALA A 75 -0.19 11.19 -5.91
N ASN A 76 -1.47 11.62 -5.89
CA ASN A 76 -1.95 12.87 -6.49
C ASN A 76 -1.56 13.06 -7.97
N ILE A 77 -1.43 11.97 -8.72
CA ILE A 77 -1.12 12.02 -10.15
C ILE A 77 -2.43 12.24 -10.92
N PRO A 78 -2.52 13.27 -11.79
CA PRO A 78 -3.72 13.49 -12.58
C PRO A 78 -3.92 12.35 -13.58
N ILE A 79 -5.09 11.73 -13.53
CA ILE A 79 -5.49 10.74 -14.53
C ILE A 79 -5.84 11.51 -15.80
N MET A 80 -5.02 11.36 -16.84
CA MET A 80 -5.30 11.97 -18.13
C MET A 80 -6.50 11.30 -18.77
N ASP A 81 -7.44 12.11 -19.24
CA ASP A 81 -8.55 11.65 -20.06
C ASP A 81 -8.27 12.05 -21.49
N THR A 82 -7.82 11.10 -22.31
CA THR A 82 -7.61 11.35 -23.74
C THR A 82 -8.94 11.46 -24.51
N GLY A 83 -10.09 11.18 -23.86
CA GLY A 83 -11.39 11.15 -24.54
C GLY A 83 -11.50 10.06 -25.62
N GLU A 84 -10.48 9.20 -25.73
CA GLU A 84 -10.41 8.12 -26.68
C GLU A 84 -11.32 6.99 -26.23
N ASN A 85 -12.23 6.58 -27.13
CA ASN A 85 -13.02 5.38 -26.96
C ASN A 85 -12.30 4.24 -27.72
N PRO A 86 -11.44 3.44 -27.06
CA PRO A 86 -10.71 2.38 -27.74
C PRO A 86 -11.68 1.35 -28.33
N GLU A 87 -11.31 0.82 -29.50
CA GLU A 87 -11.97 -0.36 -30.05
C GLU A 87 -11.87 -1.54 -29.07
N VAL A 88 -12.86 -2.42 -29.17
CA VAL A 88 -12.91 -3.64 -28.36
C VAL A 88 -11.68 -4.50 -28.69
N PRO A 89 -10.86 -4.86 -27.69
CA PRO A 89 -9.73 -5.74 -27.92
C PRO A 89 -10.19 -7.16 -28.29
N PHE A 90 -9.37 -7.86 -29.07
CA PHE A 90 -9.69 -9.23 -29.46
C PHE A 90 -9.57 -10.18 -28.25
N PRO A 91 -10.25 -11.34 -28.28
CA PRO A 91 -10.13 -12.34 -27.22
C PRO A 91 -8.69 -12.81 -26.97
N ARG A 92 -7.80 -12.72 -27.98
CA ARG A 92 -6.38 -13.06 -27.86
C ARG A 92 -5.63 -12.04 -26.99
N ASP A 93 -5.92 -10.75 -27.18
CA ASP A 93 -5.31 -9.65 -26.44
C ASP A 93 -5.68 -9.69 -24.95
N MET A 94 -6.73 -10.44 -24.58
CA MET A 94 -7.11 -10.68 -23.19
C MET A 94 -5.94 -11.21 -22.35
N ILE A 95 -5.17 -12.15 -22.89
CA ILE A 95 -4.06 -12.79 -22.19
C ILE A 95 -2.93 -11.79 -21.97
N ASP A 96 -2.64 -10.97 -22.98
CA ASP A 96 -1.59 -9.96 -22.91
C ASP A 96 -1.95 -8.84 -21.93
N LEU A 97 -3.23 -8.42 -21.92
CA LEU A 97 -3.75 -7.45 -20.96
C LEU A 97 -3.68 -7.98 -19.53
N GLU A 98 -4.08 -9.23 -19.29
CA GLU A 98 -3.97 -9.88 -17.99
C GLU A 98 -2.53 -9.93 -17.49
N ALA A 99 -1.60 -10.40 -18.33
CA ALA A 99 -0.19 -10.48 -18.00
C ALA A 99 0.40 -9.09 -17.67
N ASN A 100 0.02 -8.07 -18.45
CA ASN A 100 0.44 -6.71 -18.21
C ASN A 100 -0.11 -6.15 -16.88
N PHE A 101 -1.41 -6.32 -16.61
CA PHE A 101 -2.01 -5.82 -15.36
C PHE A 101 -1.50 -6.57 -14.13
N GLU A 102 -1.22 -7.86 -14.26
CA GLU A 102 -0.57 -8.65 -13.21
C GLU A 102 0.84 -8.17 -12.92
N LYS A 103 1.63 -7.91 -13.96
CA LYS A 103 2.97 -7.37 -13.82
C LYS A 103 2.96 -6.02 -13.10
N ILE A 104 2.08 -5.10 -13.51
CA ILE A 104 1.96 -3.77 -12.87
C ILE A 104 1.50 -3.89 -11.42
N GLU A 105 0.53 -4.76 -11.13
CA GLU A 105 0.07 -4.99 -9.75
C GLU A 105 1.21 -5.52 -8.86
N ASN A 106 1.96 -6.52 -9.34
CA ASN A 106 3.06 -7.13 -8.59
C ASN A 106 4.22 -6.14 -8.41
N GLU A 107 4.61 -5.42 -9.45
CA GLU A 107 5.64 -4.38 -9.39
C GLU A 107 5.29 -3.31 -8.35
N LEU A 108 4.05 -2.81 -8.34
CA LEU A 108 3.61 -1.83 -7.34
C LEU A 108 3.56 -2.40 -5.92
N LYS A 109 3.13 -3.65 -5.74
CA LYS A 109 3.14 -4.31 -4.43
C LYS A 109 4.56 -4.46 -3.89
N GLU A 110 5.50 -4.92 -4.73
CA GLU A 110 6.90 -5.06 -4.37
C GLU A 110 7.51 -3.71 -3.98
N ILE A 111 7.31 -2.67 -4.80
CA ILE A 111 7.77 -1.31 -4.50
C ILE A 111 7.20 -0.83 -3.15
N ASN A 112 5.91 -1.02 -2.89
CA ASN A 112 5.29 -0.61 -1.63
C ASN A 112 5.87 -1.37 -0.42
N THR A 113 6.05 -2.69 -0.53
CA THR A 113 6.67 -3.49 0.55
C THR A 113 8.11 -3.09 0.82
N ASN A 114 8.89 -2.84 -0.24
CA ASN A 114 10.28 -2.39 -0.13
C ASN A 114 10.35 -0.99 0.46
N GLN A 115 9.47 -0.08 0.05
CA GLN A 115 9.40 1.28 0.58
C GLN A 115 9.04 1.27 2.08
N GLU A 116 8.09 0.44 2.51
CA GLU A 116 7.78 0.28 3.94
C GLU A 116 8.98 -0.26 4.74
N ALA A 117 9.68 -1.28 4.22
CA ALA A 117 10.86 -1.84 4.86
C ALA A 117 11.99 -0.79 4.98
N LEU A 118 12.24 -0.03 3.90
CA LEU A 118 13.22 1.05 3.91
C LEU A 118 12.85 2.17 4.88
N LYS A 119 11.57 2.58 4.94
CA LYS A 119 11.08 3.58 5.90
C LYS A 119 11.23 3.10 7.35
N ARG A 120 10.95 1.82 7.64
CA ARG A 120 11.18 1.23 8.98
C ARG A 120 12.66 1.30 9.37
N ASN A 121 13.55 0.86 8.49
CA ASN A 121 15.00 0.93 8.73
C ASN A 121 15.50 2.37 8.90
N PHE A 122 14.99 3.30 8.10
CA PHE A 122 15.32 4.72 8.19
C PHE A 122 14.88 5.32 9.53
N LEU A 123 13.67 4.98 10.00
CA LEU A 123 13.17 5.40 11.30
C LEU A 123 14.05 4.87 12.44
N GLU A 124 14.41 3.58 12.41
CA GLU A 124 15.26 2.98 13.44
C GLU A 124 16.65 3.62 13.51
N LEU A 125 17.27 3.90 12.37
CA LEU A 125 18.57 4.56 12.32
C LEU A 125 18.47 6.03 12.75
N THR A 126 17.39 6.71 12.40
CA THR A 126 17.13 8.08 12.83
C THR A 126 16.95 8.16 14.34
N GLU A 127 16.19 7.24 14.93
CA GLU A 127 16.05 7.08 16.39
C GLU A 127 17.41 6.84 17.06
N LEU A 128 18.21 5.91 16.52
CA LEU A 128 19.56 5.64 17.00
C LEU A 128 20.48 6.86 16.90
N LYS A 129 20.42 7.63 15.82
CA LYS A 129 21.18 8.88 15.64
C LYS A 129 20.83 9.90 16.74
N PHE A 130 19.54 10.09 17.03
CA PHE A 130 19.11 10.99 18.10
C PHE A 130 19.55 10.48 19.48
N ILE A 131 19.46 9.17 19.73
CA ILE A 131 19.98 8.56 20.97
C ILE A 131 21.46 8.85 21.13
N LEU A 132 22.29 8.58 20.11
CA LEU A 132 23.74 8.77 20.20
C LEU A 132 24.11 10.24 20.45
N ARG A 133 23.40 11.17 19.78
CA ARG A 133 23.62 12.61 19.95
C ARG A 133 23.24 13.11 21.35
N LYS A 134 22.08 12.68 21.88
CA LYS A 134 21.60 13.11 23.20
C LYS A 134 22.33 12.40 24.33
N THR A 135 22.65 11.12 24.16
CA THR A 135 23.47 10.36 25.12
C THR A 135 24.85 10.99 25.30
N GLN A 136 25.47 11.49 24.22
CA GLN A 136 26.71 12.25 24.36
C GLN A 136 26.56 13.47 25.27
N GLN A 137 25.50 14.26 25.10
CA GLN A 137 25.22 15.41 25.99
C GLN A 137 25.03 14.98 27.45
N PHE A 138 24.27 13.91 27.70
CA PHE A 138 24.03 13.42 29.06
C PHE A 138 25.30 12.88 29.75
N PHE A 139 26.19 12.21 29.01
CA PHE A 139 27.46 11.75 29.56
C PHE A 139 28.43 12.91 29.80
N ASP A 140 28.46 13.91 28.91
CA ASP A 140 29.30 15.09 29.08
C ASP A 140 28.84 15.94 30.28
N GLU A 141 27.53 16.04 30.55
CA GLU A 141 26.96 16.67 31.77
C GLU A 141 27.30 15.90 33.06
N MET A 142 27.41 14.56 33.01
CA MET A 142 27.83 13.74 34.16
C MET A 142 29.34 13.76 34.40
N ALA A 143 30.14 14.16 33.41
CA ALA A 143 31.58 14.28 33.52
C ALA A 143 32.02 15.64 34.11
N ASP A 144 31.06 16.54 34.39
CA ASP A 144 31.32 17.81 35.06
C ASP A 144 31.52 17.57 36.57
N PRO A 145 32.72 17.83 37.13
CA PRO A 145 33.05 17.49 38.51
C PRO A 145 32.16 18.15 39.58
N ASP A 146 31.49 19.26 39.27
CA ASP A 146 30.60 19.96 40.22
C ASP A 146 29.27 19.22 40.50
N LEU A 147 28.80 18.34 39.61
CA LEU A 147 27.54 17.58 39.78
C LEU A 147 27.74 16.20 40.45
N LEU A 148 28.98 15.70 40.48
CA LEU A 148 29.32 14.44 41.14
C LEU A 148 29.28 14.57 42.67
N GLU A 149 29.53 15.75 43.23
CA GLU A 149 29.37 16.02 44.67
C GLU A 149 27.90 16.03 45.12
N GLU A 150 26.97 16.51 44.27
CA GLU A 150 25.56 16.60 44.65
C GLU A 150 24.85 15.23 44.59
N SER A 151 25.22 14.38 43.62
CA SER A 151 24.68 13.01 43.48
C SER A 151 25.25 12.02 44.50
N SER A 152 26.47 12.24 44.97
CA SER A 152 27.06 11.44 46.06
C SER A 152 26.49 11.82 47.44
N SER A 153 25.85 12.99 47.59
CA SER A 153 25.20 13.40 48.83
C SER A 153 23.83 12.72 49.10
N LEU A 154 23.17 12.19 48.06
CA LEU A 154 21.85 11.55 48.14
C LEU A 154 21.91 10.02 48.34
N LEU A 155 23.10 9.43 48.28
CA LEU A 155 23.33 8.03 48.63
C LEU A 155 24.02 8.01 50.00
N GLU A 156 23.32 7.50 51.02
CA GLU A 156 23.79 7.46 52.40
C GLU A 156 25.27 7.01 52.49
N PRO A 157 26.12 7.72 53.26
CA PRO A 157 27.50 7.32 53.47
C PRO A 157 27.54 6.16 54.46
N SER A 158 27.41 4.93 53.97
CA SER A 158 27.88 3.76 54.71
C SER A 158 29.28 3.39 54.22
N GLU A 159 30.23 3.60 55.13
CA GLU A 159 31.66 3.36 55.03
C GLU A 159 31.99 2.00 54.38
N MET A 160 32.69 2.00 53.24
CA MET A 160 33.97 1.31 53.02
C MET A 160 34.38 1.39 51.55
N GLY A 161 35.55 1.97 51.25
CA GLY A 161 36.30 1.67 50.02
C GLY A 161 36.53 2.84 49.05
N ARG A 162 37.80 3.25 48.99
CA ARG A 162 38.38 4.17 48.01
C ARG A 162 38.15 3.70 46.56
N GLY A 163 37.74 4.63 45.69
CA GLY A 163 38.34 4.78 44.37
C GLY A 163 37.97 3.79 43.26
N THR A 164 36.79 3.17 43.26
CA THR A 164 36.25 2.52 42.05
C THR A 164 35.21 3.43 41.41
N PRO A 165 35.35 3.82 40.12
CA PRO A 165 34.27 4.53 39.44
C PRO A 165 33.04 3.64 39.47
N LEU A 166 31.92 4.15 40.00
CA LEU A 166 30.65 3.43 40.03
C LEU A 166 30.27 3.08 38.58
N ARG A 167 30.47 1.83 38.18
CA ARG A 167 30.02 1.30 36.89
C ARG A 167 28.50 1.10 36.95
N LEU A 168 27.77 2.18 36.74
CA LEU A 168 26.33 2.16 36.52
C LEU A 168 26.05 1.55 35.14
N GLY A 169 25.17 0.56 35.12
CA GLY A 169 24.62 0.07 33.86
C GLY A 169 23.58 1.06 33.34
N PHE A 170 23.45 1.18 32.03
CA PHE A 170 22.42 2.02 31.43
C PHE A 170 21.67 1.31 30.30
N VAL A 171 20.45 1.79 30.04
CA VAL A 171 19.61 1.40 28.91
C VAL A 171 19.09 2.66 28.24
N ALA A 172 19.26 2.76 26.93
CA ALA A 172 18.75 3.85 26.12
C ALA A 172 17.64 3.37 25.19
N GLY A 173 16.66 4.23 24.94
CA GLY A 173 15.55 3.91 24.06
C GLY A 173 14.73 5.12 23.66
N VAL A 174 13.72 4.86 22.83
CA VAL A 174 12.75 5.86 22.35
C VAL A 174 11.35 5.44 22.77
N ILE A 175 10.54 6.41 23.20
CA ILE A 175 9.14 6.22 23.57
C ILE A 175 8.28 7.37 23.04
N ASN A 176 6.98 7.12 22.81
CA ASN A 176 6.04 8.17 22.45
C ASN A 176 5.92 9.20 23.59
N ARG A 177 5.96 10.48 23.23
CA ARG A 177 5.97 11.60 24.19
C ARG A 177 4.79 11.57 25.17
N GLU A 178 3.61 11.18 24.69
CA GLU A 178 2.39 11.08 25.51
C GLU A 178 2.51 10.06 26.66
N ARG A 179 3.35 9.04 26.49
CA ARG A 179 3.50 7.94 27.47
C ARG A 179 4.56 8.21 28.51
N ILE A 180 5.42 9.22 28.30
CA ILE A 180 6.52 9.60 29.18
C ILE A 180 6.08 9.73 30.65
N PRO A 181 5.03 10.51 31.01
CA PRO A 181 4.69 10.74 32.42
C PRO A 181 4.25 9.47 33.14
N THR A 182 3.58 8.56 32.42
CA THR A 182 3.11 7.29 32.96
C THR A 182 4.26 6.28 33.09
N PHE A 183 5.18 6.30 32.13
CA PHE A 183 6.40 5.49 32.12
C PHE A 183 7.32 5.83 33.29
N GLU A 184 7.58 7.12 33.52
CA GLU A 184 8.40 7.61 34.65
C GLU A 184 7.82 7.20 36.00
N ARG A 185 6.50 7.40 36.21
CA ARG A 185 5.82 6.97 37.44
C ARG A 185 5.92 5.46 37.67
N MET A 186 5.84 4.66 36.61
CA MET A 186 5.94 3.21 36.72
C MET A 186 7.37 2.75 37.04
N LEU A 187 8.38 3.34 36.40
CA LEU A 187 9.79 3.12 36.74
C LEU A 187 10.06 3.46 38.21
N TRP A 188 9.63 4.63 38.67
CA TRP A 188 9.82 5.07 40.06
C TRP A 188 9.21 4.09 41.06
N ARG A 189 7.96 3.66 40.84
CA ARG A 189 7.24 2.75 41.74
C ARG A 189 7.86 1.36 41.78
N VAL A 190 8.22 0.78 40.64
CA VAL A 190 8.75 -0.60 40.56
C VAL A 190 10.19 -0.68 41.05
N CYS A 191 10.99 0.36 40.77
CA CYS A 191 12.39 0.41 41.14
C CYS A 191 12.64 1.13 42.48
N ARG A 192 11.59 1.63 43.14
CA ARG A 192 11.65 2.32 44.45
C ARG A 192 12.65 3.49 44.47
N GLY A 193 12.77 4.21 43.37
CA GLY A 193 13.72 5.33 43.24
C GLY A 193 15.19 4.93 42.96
N ASN A 194 15.51 3.64 42.86
CA ASN A 194 16.90 3.18 42.60
C ASN A 194 17.32 3.28 41.12
N VAL A 195 16.62 4.10 40.34
CA VAL A 195 16.82 4.23 38.90
C VAL A 195 16.73 5.70 38.53
N PHE A 196 17.72 6.15 37.76
CA PHE A 196 17.82 7.54 37.32
C PHE A 196 17.43 7.64 35.85
N LEU A 197 16.33 8.33 35.56
CA LEU A 197 15.81 8.56 34.21
C LEU A 197 16.22 9.95 33.74
N ARG A 198 16.86 10.03 32.57
CA ARG A 198 17.02 11.26 31.80
C ARG A 198 16.25 11.13 30.50
N GLN A 199 15.60 12.20 30.09
CA GLN A 199 14.83 12.24 28.86
C GLN A 199 15.14 13.49 28.06
N ALA A 200 15.09 13.38 26.74
CA ALA A 200 15.20 14.49 25.80
C ALA A 200 14.12 14.34 24.73
N GLU A 201 13.45 15.44 24.43
CA GLU A 201 12.45 15.46 23.38
C GLU A 201 13.11 15.52 22.00
N ILE A 202 12.53 14.82 21.02
CA ILE A 202 12.90 14.96 19.62
C ILE A 202 12.03 16.09 19.05
N GLU A 203 12.67 17.19 18.65
CA GLU A 203 11.97 18.38 18.12
C GLU A 203 11.21 18.07 16.83
N ASN A 204 11.82 17.28 15.94
CA ASN A 204 11.21 16.92 14.67
C ASN A 204 10.32 15.68 14.84
N PRO A 205 9.03 15.75 14.45
CA PRO A 205 8.17 14.57 14.47
C PRO A 205 8.68 13.53 13.47
N LEU A 206 8.59 12.26 13.86
CA LEU A 206 8.98 11.14 13.01
C LEU A 206 7.73 10.56 12.34
N GLU A 207 7.79 10.35 11.04
CA GLU A 207 6.70 9.73 10.27
C GLU A 207 6.63 8.23 10.60
N ASP A 208 5.46 7.75 11.00
CA ASP A 208 5.24 6.31 11.17
C ASP A 208 5.23 5.63 9.79
N PRO A 209 6.08 4.60 9.56
CA PRO A 209 6.16 3.90 8.28
C PRO A 209 4.86 3.21 7.85
N VAL A 210 3.92 2.95 8.78
CA VAL A 210 2.68 2.22 8.50
C VAL A 210 1.48 3.16 8.35
N THR A 211 1.33 4.15 9.23
CA THR A 211 0.18 5.06 9.18
C THR A 211 0.45 6.32 8.37
N GLY A 212 1.72 6.69 8.20
CA GLY A 212 2.11 7.98 7.60
C GLY A 212 1.86 9.17 8.52
N ASP A 213 1.52 8.92 9.79
CA ASP A 213 1.27 9.98 10.77
C ASP A 213 2.57 10.48 11.38
N TYR A 214 2.61 11.78 11.68
CA TYR A 214 3.71 12.40 12.40
C TYR A 214 3.58 12.15 13.90
N VAL A 215 4.49 11.35 14.46
CA VAL A 215 4.51 11.00 15.88
C VAL A 215 5.62 11.74 16.60
N HIS A 216 5.27 12.42 17.69
CA HIS A 216 6.25 13.00 18.60
C HIS A 216 6.81 11.92 19.54
N LYS A 217 8.12 11.71 19.42
CA LYS A 217 8.86 10.74 20.24
C LYS A 217 9.87 11.45 21.12
N SER A 218 10.25 10.80 22.20
CA SER A 218 11.25 11.28 23.15
C SER A 218 12.27 10.17 23.39
N VAL A 219 13.54 10.57 23.41
CA VAL A 219 14.65 9.71 23.79
C VAL A 219 14.74 9.68 25.31
N PHE A 220 15.05 8.51 25.85
CA PHE A 220 15.38 8.36 27.25
C PHE A 220 16.64 7.54 27.45
N ILE A 221 17.34 7.81 28.55
CA ILE A 221 18.41 6.98 29.08
C ILE A 221 18.14 6.73 30.56
N ILE A 222 18.25 5.47 30.95
CA ILE A 222 17.96 4.98 32.29
C ILE A 222 19.22 4.38 32.87
N PHE A 223 19.70 4.94 33.99
CA PHE A 223 20.84 4.43 34.74
C PHE A 223 20.35 3.59 35.92
N PHE A 224 21.00 2.45 36.15
CA PHE A 224 20.68 1.51 37.23
C PHE A 224 21.93 0.78 37.69
N GLN A 225 21.87 0.24 38.91
CA GLN A 225 22.93 -0.59 39.48
C GLN A 225 22.44 -2.01 39.68
N GLY A 226 23.08 -2.98 39.03
CA GLY A 226 22.79 -4.41 39.17
C GLY A 226 21.79 -5.00 38.15
N ASP A 227 21.96 -6.28 37.86
CA ASP A 227 21.22 -6.99 36.78
C ASP A 227 19.73 -7.22 37.08
N GLN A 228 19.34 -7.28 38.35
CA GLN A 228 17.91 -7.43 38.69
C GLN A 228 17.09 -6.20 38.28
N LEU A 229 17.64 -5.00 38.47
CA LEU A 229 16.98 -3.75 38.03
C LEU A 229 16.96 -3.66 36.51
N LYS A 230 18.04 -4.06 35.83
CA LYS A 230 18.11 -4.14 34.35
C LYS A 230 16.94 -4.94 33.77
N ASN A 231 16.69 -6.13 34.30
CA ASN A 231 15.61 -7.01 33.81
C ASN A 231 14.22 -6.43 34.09
N ARG A 232 14.03 -5.74 35.22
CA ARG A 232 12.77 -5.03 35.52
C ARG A 232 12.54 -3.85 34.57
N VAL A 233 13.56 -3.03 34.34
CA VAL A 233 13.50 -1.88 33.41
C VAL A 233 13.17 -2.37 32.00
N LYS A 234 13.84 -3.41 31.49
CA LYS A 234 13.54 -3.98 30.18
C LYS A 234 12.08 -4.44 30.04
N LYS A 235 11.54 -5.13 31.04
CA LYS A 235 10.12 -5.54 31.04
C LYS A 235 9.16 -4.36 31.03
N ILE A 236 9.49 -3.28 31.73
CA ILE A 236 8.69 -2.04 31.70
C ILE A 236 8.77 -1.42 30.30
N CYS A 237 9.96 -1.29 29.72
CA CYS A 237 10.13 -0.76 28.36
C CYS A 237 9.33 -1.56 27.32
N GLU A 238 9.36 -2.90 27.39
CA GLU A 238 8.55 -3.78 26.54
C GLU A 238 7.04 -3.53 26.73
N GLY A 239 6.58 -3.41 27.99
CA GLY A 239 5.17 -3.15 28.30
C GLY A 239 4.65 -1.81 27.77
N PHE A 240 5.49 -0.78 27.71
CA PHE A 240 5.14 0.53 27.16
C PHE A 240 5.36 0.65 25.65
N ARG A 241 5.88 -0.41 25.00
CA ARG A 241 6.30 -0.44 23.59
C ARG A 241 7.40 0.58 23.27
N ALA A 242 8.36 0.72 24.17
CA ALA A 242 9.55 1.52 23.94
C ALA A 242 10.58 0.72 23.12
N SER A 243 11.15 1.36 22.10
CA SER A 243 12.23 0.77 21.28
C SER A 243 13.56 0.93 22.01
N LEU A 244 14.24 -0.18 22.31
CA LEU A 244 15.52 -0.18 23.00
C LEU A 244 16.66 -0.30 22.00
N TYR A 245 17.69 0.53 22.16
CA TYR A 245 18.83 0.55 21.26
C TYR A 245 20.15 0.29 22.00
N PRO A 246 21.08 -0.48 21.41
CA PRO A 246 22.41 -0.64 21.97
C PRO A 246 23.20 0.66 21.82
N CYS A 247 23.73 1.18 22.92
CA CYS A 247 24.56 2.38 22.92
C CYS A 247 25.93 2.05 23.56
N PRO A 248 27.06 2.30 22.88
CA PRO A 248 28.39 2.05 23.42
C PRO A 248 28.70 2.87 24.68
N GLU A 249 29.45 2.28 25.60
CA GLU A 249 29.86 2.96 26.84
C GLU A 249 30.94 4.01 26.55
N THR A 250 31.86 3.72 25.62
CA THR A 250 33.00 4.61 25.35
C THR A 250 32.62 5.75 24.39
N PRO A 251 33.17 6.97 24.60
CA PRO A 251 32.88 8.11 23.75
C PRO A 251 33.45 7.97 22.33
N GLN A 252 34.55 7.20 22.17
CA GLN A 252 35.16 6.93 20.86
C GLN A 252 34.28 6.01 20.02
N GLU A 253 33.85 4.86 20.56
CA GLU A 253 32.94 3.94 19.85
C GLU A 253 31.59 4.60 19.56
N ARG A 254 31.10 5.48 20.44
CA ARG A 254 29.88 6.28 20.18
C ARG A 254 30.04 7.21 18.98
N LYS A 255 31.19 7.90 18.87
CA LYS A 255 31.48 8.78 17.72
C LYS A 255 31.59 7.99 16.42
N GLU A 256 32.24 6.84 16.45
CA GLU A 256 32.36 5.95 15.29
C GLU A 256 31.00 5.35 14.88
N MET A 257 30.20 4.89 15.84
CA MET A 257 28.84 4.42 15.57
C MET A 257 27.97 5.55 15.02
N ALA A 258 28.07 6.77 15.56
CA ALA A 258 27.32 7.92 15.07
C ALA A 258 27.71 8.32 13.64
N SER A 259 29.00 8.26 13.28
CA SER A 259 29.43 8.52 11.90
C SER A 259 28.91 7.42 10.96
N GLY A 260 29.03 6.15 11.34
CA GLY A 260 28.53 5.02 10.54
C GLY A 260 27.00 5.05 10.37
N VAL A 261 26.25 5.43 11.40
CA VAL A 261 24.79 5.61 11.32
C VAL A 261 24.44 6.79 10.40
N ASN A 262 25.17 7.90 10.47
CA ASN A 262 24.94 9.03 9.55
C ASN A 262 25.17 8.63 8.08
N THR A 263 26.27 7.96 7.76
CA THR A 263 26.53 7.48 6.38
C THR A 263 25.41 6.56 5.90
N ARG A 264 24.95 5.62 6.74
CA ARG A 264 23.84 4.72 6.39
C ARG A 264 22.51 5.46 6.19
N ILE A 265 22.25 6.50 6.98
CA ILE A 265 21.05 7.34 6.82
C ILE A 265 21.11 8.06 5.48
N ASP A 266 22.25 8.64 5.13
CA ASP A 266 22.43 9.36 3.86
C ASP A 266 22.27 8.40 2.67
N ASP A 267 22.88 7.20 2.74
CA ASP A 267 22.73 6.15 1.73
C ASP A 267 21.28 5.69 1.59
N LEU A 268 20.59 5.43 2.71
CA LEU A 268 19.19 5.02 2.69
C LEU A 268 18.26 6.12 2.18
N GLN A 269 18.56 7.38 2.48
CA GLN A 269 17.80 8.51 1.97
C GLN A 269 17.94 8.61 0.44
N MET A 270 19.13 8.37 -0.09
CA MET A 270 19.35 8.30 -1.54
C MET A 270 18.54 7.16 -2.18
N VAL A 271 18.55 5.96 -1.56
CA VAL A 271 17.78 4.81 -2.04
C VAL A 271 16.26 5.05 -1.95
N LEU A 272 15.79 5.68 -0.87
CA LEU A 272 14.38 6.03 -0.70
C LEU A 272 13.91 6.99 -1.80
N ASN A 273 14.68 8.04 -2.09
CA ASN A 273 14.38 8.98 -3.17
C ASN A 273 14.34 8.27 -4.53
N GLN A 274 15.33 7.42 -4.82
CA GLN A 274 15.34 6.64 -6.07
C GLN A 274 14.14 5.68 -6.20
N THR A 275 13.74 5.07 -5.08
CA THR A 275 12.57 4.17 -5.01
C THR A 275 11.28 4.95 -5.25
N GLU A 276 11.17 6.15 -4.67
CA GLU A 276 10.03 7.04 -4.89
C GLU A 276 9.96 7.54 -6.33
N ASP A 277 11.08 7.96 -6.93
CA ASP A 277 11.15 8.35 -8.34
C ASP A 277 10.78 7.20 -9.28
N HIS A 278 11.21 5.98 -8.96
CA HIS A 278 10.83 4.79 -9.71
C HIS A 278 9.33 4.53 -9.59
N ARG A 279 8.76 4.55 -8.37
CA ARG A 279 7.33 4.41 -8.13
C ARG A 279 6.52 5.45 -8.91
N GLN A 280 6.97 6.71 -8.88
CA GLN A 280 6.29 7.80 -9.56
C GLN A 280 6.32 7.64 -11.08
N ARG A 281 7.45 7.19 -11.66
CA ARG A 281 7.53 6.89 -13.10
C ARG A 281 6.59 5.76 -13.52
N VAL A 282 6.51 4.67 -12.75
CA VAL A 282 5.61 3.54 -13.02
C VAL A 282 4.15 4.01 -12.96
N LEU A 283 3.78 4.75 -11.91
CA LEU A 283 2.43 5.27 -11.74
C LEU A 283 2.06 6.30 -12.82
N GLN A 284 2.99 7.15 -13.26
CA GLN A 284 2.75 8.10 -14.36
C GLN A 284 2.54 7.37 -15.70
N ALA A 285 3.32 6.31 -15.97
CA ALA A 285 3.14 5.49 -17.17
C ALA A 285 1.77 4.78 -17.17
N ALA A 286 1.36 4.25 -16.02
CA ALA A 286 0.04 3.65 -15.84
C ALA A 286 -1.09 4.69 -15.95
N ALA A 287 -0.95 5.88 -15.35
CA ALA A 287 -1.96 6.93 -15.33
C ALA A 287 -2.34 7.45 -16.71
N LYS A 288 -1.45 7.38 -17.70
CA LYS A 288 -1.74 7.73 -19.10
C LYS A 288 -2.73 6.75 -19.76
N ASN A 289 -2.66 5.47 -19.40
CA ASN A 289 -3.41 4.41 -20.07
C ASN A 289 -4.55 3.82 -19.20
N ILE A 290 -4.60 4.14 -17.92
CA ILE A 290 -5.53 3.53 -16.94
C ILE A 290 -6.99 3.62 -17.39
N ARG A 291 -7.41 4.76 -17.96
CA ARG A 291 -8.78 4.94 -18.47
C ARG A 291 -9.07 4.06 -19.67
N VAL A 292 -8.16 4.03 -20.64
CA VAL A 292 -8.25 3.18 -21.84
C VAL A 292 -8.34 1.72 -21.43
N TRP A 293 -7.54 1.28 -20.46
CA TRP A 293 -7.58 -0.08 -19.91
C TRP A 293 -8.93 -0.41 -19.26
N PHE A 294 -9.48 0.51 -18.45
CA PHE A 294 -10.83 0.31 -17.89
C PHE A 294 -11.91 0.19 -18.96
N ILE A 295 -11.88 1.04 -20.00
CA ILE A 295 -12.86 0.97 -21.08
C ILE A 295 -12.75 -0.37 -21.79
N LYS A 296 -11.53 -0.79 -22.16
CA LYS A 296 -11.29 -2.10 -22.80
C LYS A 296 -11.84 -3.26 -21.96
N VAL A 297 -11.46 -3.35 -20.69
CA VAL A 297 -11.91 -4.44 -19.79
C VAL A 297 -13.43 -4.44 -19.60
N ARG A 298 -14.05 -3.26 -19.46
CA ARG A 298 -15.51 -3.14 -19.33
C ARG A 298 -16.25 -3.54 -20.60
N LYS A 299 -15.76 -3.14 -21.77
CA LYS A 299 -16.33 -3.57 -23.07
C LYS A 299 -16.24 -5.08 -23.24
N MET A 300 -15.08 -5.69 -22.96
CA MET A 300 -14.92 -7.15 -23.00
C MET A 300 -15.89 -7.85 -22.04
N LYS A 301 -15.97 -7.37 -20.80
CA LYS A 301 -16.90 -7.91 -19.79
C LYS A 301 -18.35 -7.85 -20.27
N ALA A 302 -18.75 -6.73 -20.87
CA ALA A 302 -20.09 -6.55 -21.42
C ALA A 302 -20.36 -7.55 -22.55
N ILE A 303 -19.42 -7.77 -23.47
CA ILE A 303 -19.56 -8.75 -24.56
C ILE A 303 -19.75 -10.16 -24.01
N TYR A 304 -18.89 -10.61 -23.08
CA TYR A 304 -19.03 -11.94 -22.47
C TYR A 304 -20.31 -12.06 -21.64
N HIS A 305 -20.78 -10.98 -21.02
CA HIS A 305 -22.07 -10.95 -20.34
C HIS A 305 -23.23 -11.10 -21.34
N THR A 306 -23.20 -10.41 -22.47
CA THR A 306 -24.20 -10.53 -23.54
C THR A 306 -24.19 -11.92 -24.17
N LEU A 307 -23.00 -12.49 -24.43
CA LEU A 307 -22.87 -13.86 -24.95
C LEU A 307 -23.46 -14.92 -24.01
N ASN A 308 -23.50 -14.65 -22.69
CA ASN A 308 -24.14 -15.52 -21.70
C ASN A 308 -25.68 -15.48 -21.74
N LEU A 309 -26.28 -14.50 -22.41
CA LEU A 309 -27.73 -14.43 -22.65
C LEU A 309 -28.15 -15.31 -23.84
N CYS A 310 -27.21 -15.61 -24.75
CA CYS A 310 -27.45 -16.43 -25.93
C CYS A 310 -27.58 -17.91 -25.57
N ASN A 311 -28.44 -18.63 -26.29
CA ASN A 311 -28.50 -20.09 -26.19
C ASN A 311 -27.42 -20.71 -27.09
N ILE A 312 -26.88 -21.86 -26.70
CA ILE A 312 -25.77 -22.53 -27.40
C ILE A 312 -26.29 -23.82 -28.00
N ASP A 313 -26.26 -23.92 -29.32
CA ASP A 313 -26.51 -25.18 -30.01
C ASP A 313 -25.19 -25.92 -30.22
N VAL A 314 -24.98 -26.97 -29.41
CA VAL A 314 -23.79 -27.82 -29.45
C VAL A 314 -23.73 -28.64 -30.75
N THR A 315 -24.87 -28.90 -31.40
CA THR A 315 -24.93 -29.72 -32.62
C THR A 315 -24.47 -28.95 -33.85
N GLN A 316 -24.79 -27.65 -33.92
CA GLN A 316 -24.46 -26.78 -35.06
C GLN A 316 -23.26 -25.86 -34.81
N LYS A 317 -22.69 -25.85 -33.59
CA LYS A 317 -21.63 -24.91 -33.17
C LYS A 317 -22.04 -23.44 -33.38
N CYS A 318 -23.31 -23.14 -33.15
CA CYS A 318 -23.89 -21.81 -33.31
C CYS A 318 -24.44 -21.30 -31.98
N LEU A 319 -24.37 -19.99 -31.77
CA LEU A 319 -25.06 -19.28 -30.71
C LEU A 319 -26.34 -18.68 -31.31
N ILE A 320 -27.45 -18.89 -30.61
CA ILE A 320 -28.75 -18.34 -30.96
C ILE A 320 -29.02 -17.19 -30.01
N ALA A 321 -29.25 -16.00 -30.55
CA ALA A 321 -29.64 -14.82 -29.77
C ALA A 321 -31.00 -14.31 -30.25
N GLU A 322 -31.80 -13.80 -29.32
CA GLU A 322 -33.01 -13.03 -29.64
C GLU A 322 -32.77 -11.58 -29.28
N VAL A 323 -33.07 -10.68 -30.22
CA VAL A 323 -32.82 -9.25 -30.05
C VAL A 323 -34.00 -8.40 -30.50
N TRP A 324 -34.26 -7.35 -29.73
CA TRP A 324 -35.16 -6.25 -30.09
C TRP A 324 -34.38 -5.16 -30.81
N CYS A 325 -34.91 -4.70 -31.93
CA CYS A 325 -34.35 -3.58 -32.69
C CYS A 325 -35.44 -2.78 -33.43
N PRO A 326 -35.23 -1.48 -33.69
CA PRO A 326 -36.14 -0.68 -34.52
C PRO A 326 -36.22 -1.21 -35.95
N VAL A 327 -37.41 -1.19 -36.56
CA VAL A 327 -37.61 -1.59 -37.97
C VAL A 327 -36.72 -0.76 -38.91
N THR A 328 -36.55 0.52 -38.59
CA THR A 328 -35.79 1.52 -39.35
C THR A 328 -34.30 1.23 -39.41
N ASP A 329 -33.76 0.50 -38.42
CA ASP A 329 -32.33 0.29 -38.22
C ASP A 329 -31.83 -1.11 -38.63
N LEU A 330 -32.72 -1.94 -39.19
CA LEU A 330 -32.39 -3.30 -39.63
C LEU A 330 -31.21 -3.35 -40.62
N ASP A 331 -31.15 -2.43 -41.57
CA ASP A 331 -30.06 -2.37 -42.56
C ASP A 331 -28.71 -2.07 -41.90
N SER A 332 -28.70 -1.17 -40.90
CA SER A 332 -27.51 -0.84 -40.13
C SER A 332 -27.01 -2.03 -39.31
N ILE A 333 -27.93 -2.79 -38.72
CA ILE A 333 -27.64 -4.00 -37.95
C ILE A 333 -27.07 -5.11 -38.86
N GLN A 334 -27.68 -5.32 -40.04
CA GLN A 334 -27.16 -6.28 -41.02
C GLN A 334 -25.76 -5.90 -41.50
N PHE A 335 -25.51 -4.61 -41.73
CA PHE A 335 -24.19 -4.13 -42.10
C PHE A 335 -23.15 -4.35 -40.99
N ALA A 336 -23.50 -4.05 -39.73
CA ALA A 336 -22.64 -4.30 -38.58
C ALA A 336 -22.30 -5.79 -38.43
N LEU A 337 -23.29 -6.68 -38.59
CA LEU A 337 -23.09 -8.13 -38.54
C LEU A 337 -22.15 -8.61 -39.66
N ARG A 338 -22.27 -8.07 -40.88
CA ARG A 338 -21.36 -8.40 -42.00
C ARG A 338 -19.92 -7.96 -41.77
N ARG A 339 -19.68 -6.95 -40.93
CA ARG A 339 -18.32 -6.54 -40.54
C ARG A 339 -17.73 -7.45 -39.47
N GLY A 340 -18.58 -8.05 -38.63
CA GLY A 340 -18.19 -8.94 -37.53
C GLY A 340 -18.07 -10.42 -37.91
N THR A 341 -18.61 -10.83 -39.07
CA THR A 341 -18.39 -12.15 -39.71
C THR A 341 -17.15 -12.13 -40.59
#